data_AF-A0A5C7ZWE6-F1
#
_entry.id   AF-A0A5C7ZWE6-F1
#
_cell.length_a   1.000
_cell.length_b   1.000
_cell.length_c   1.000
_cell.angle_alpha   90.00
_cell.angle_beta   90.00
_cell.angle_gamma   90.00
#
_symmetry.space_group_name_H-M   'P 1'
#
loop_
_entity.id
_entity.type
_entity.pdbx_description
1 polymer ?
#
loop_
_entity_poly.entity_id
_entity_poly.type
_entity_poly.pdbx_seq_one_letter_code
_entity_poly.pdbx_strand_id
1 'polypeptide(L)'
;MGRELRAERVPLANVTNWEETGVISFATDYLGRPKVHQPNNKIMKNTTQGIFGLFFAGTLVLASTGAQAQCTTWVNPTPATGWVDFNTNFGGAPCDDGTGCPFNEITDFEVFADEAYRMDNVQAGGSYTFSACNGTGGTAWDLYFTIIAPSGAVDASGLNDGSICELTWTASESGIYLIVVSEDGACGTSENADVANGFPAITCNGVSCPAPQPGCTTWVNPSASTGWTDFNTEFGGAPVPDNGTCPVNEITTFEVFADEAYSMENVVAGTAYIFSACNGTGGTAWPLYFTVINPNGIVDAHGLDAGSTCSLTWTASASGTYLIVVSEAEACGVSENADVANGFPAITCLGNVGIDQAAAIGGAFRIYPNPTMGLFTVDLQGVRTSANDRLEVLDISGRRIVSEQLGADLTKRVDLTAQPAGSYFVNIHQADRVLREKLVLVKD
;
A
#
# COMPACT_ATOMS: atom_id res chain seq x y z
N MET A 1 -66.26 34.01 4.49
CA MET A 1 -66.88 35.35 4.69
C MET A 1 -65.75 36.35 4.82
N GLY A 2 -65.54 37.16 3.79
CA GLY A 2 -64.40 38.04 3.67
C GLY A 2 -64.50 39.32 4.48
N ARG A 3 -63.40 40.08 4.47
CA ARG A 3 -63.38 41.55 4.55
C ARG A 3 -62.08 42.05 3.92
N GLU A 4 -62.21 42.65 2.74
CA GLU A 4 -61.26 43.64 2.22
C GLU A 4 -61.20 44.84 3.18
N LEU A 5 -60.09 45.58 3.22
CA LEU A 5 -60.11 47.05 3.24
C LEU A 5 -58.79 47.61 2.66
N ARG A 6 -58.97 48.58 1.75
CA ARG A 6 -57.98 49.43 1.07
C ARG A 6 -57.27 50.42 2.00
N ALA A 7 -56.10 50.87 1.57
CA ALA A 7 -55.61 52.27 1.48
C ALA A 7 -54.10 52.19 1.14
N GLU A 8 -53.37 53.16 0.59
CA GLU A 8 -53.53 54.40 -0.17
C GLU A 8 -52.07 54.89 -0.35
N ARG A 9 -51.69 55.47 -1.50
CA ARG A 9 -50.32 55.98 -1.75
C ARG A 9 -50.38 57.48 -1.99
N VAL A 10 -49.57 58.27 -1.30
CA VAL A 10 -48.85 59.45 -1.87
C VAL A 10 -47.66 59.88 -0.94
N PRO A 11 -46.71 60.75 -1.34
CA PRO A 11 -45.29 60.39 -1.43
C PRO A 11 -44.37 61.33 -0.62
N LEU A 12 -43.06 61.06 -0.57
CA LEU A 12 -42.08 62.05 -0.07
C LEU A 12 -40.78 62.08 -0.89
N ALA A 13 -40.20 63.26 -0.85
CA ALA A 13 -39.20 63.85 -1.72
C ALA A 13 -37.74 63.45 -1.41
N ASN A 14 -36.87 63.77 -2.36
CA ASN A 14 -35.40 63.76 -2.27
C ASN A 14 -34.87 64.60 -1.09
N VAL A 15 -33.72 64.19 -0.53
CA VAL A 15 -32.44 64.96 -0.51
C VAL A 15 -31.40 64.26 0.41
N THR A 16 -30.24 63.97 -0.21
CA THR A 16 -28.84 63.82 0.26
C THR A 16 -28.48 63.65 1.74
N ASN A 17 -27.65 62.65 2.09
CA ASN A 17 -26.20 62.79 2.32
C ASN A 17 -25.57 61.47 2.84
N TRP A 18 -24.25 61.39 2.63
CA TRP A 18 -23.31 60.32 2.90
C TRP A 18 -23.10 59.99 4.38
N GLU A 19 -22.89 58.71 4.69
CA GLU A 19 -21.84 58.19 5.58
C GLU A 19 -21.74 56.66 5.47
N GLU A 20 -20.53 56.13 5.29
CA GLU A 20 -20.21 54.71 5.27
C GLU A 20 -20.18 54.13 6.70
N THR A 21 -20.71 52.91 6.89
CA THR A 21 -19.99 51.76 7.49
C THR A 21 -20.90 50.54 7.67
N GLY A 22 -20.43 49.39 7.15
CA GLY A 22 -20.61 48.01 7.64
C GLY A 22 -22.00 47.46 7.97
N VAL A 23 -22.41 46.39 7.27
CA VAL A 23 -22.61 45.02 7.82
C VAL A 23 -23.24 44.15 6.72
N ILE A 24 -22.61 43.00 6.46
CA ILE A 24 -23.13 41.92 5.62
C ILE A 24 -24.08 41.09 6.49
N SER A 25 -25.34 40.92 6.08
CA SER A 25 -26.20 39.86 6.61
C SER A 25 -27.03 39.24 5.49
N PHE A 26 -26.91 37.91 5.39
CA PHE A 26 -27.61 37.02 4.48
C PHE A 26 -29.07 36.84 4.91
N ALA A 27 -29.98 36.81 3.94
CA ALA A 27 -31.31 36.24 4.11
C ALA A 27 -31.56 35.22 3.00
N THR A 28 -31.68 33.96 3.41
CA THR A 28 -32.18 32.82 2.65
C THR A 28 -33.65 32.97 2.33
N ASP A 29 -34.09 32.52 1.14
CA ASP A 29 -35.50 32.28 0.89
C ASP A 29 -35.77 30.85 0.43
N TYR A 30 -36.91 30.34 0.89
CA TYR A 30 -37.38 28.96 0.84
C TYR A 30 -37.70 28.50 -0.58
N LEU A 31 -37.52 27.18 -0.79
CA LEU A 31 -37.88 26.35 -1.96
C LEU A 31 -36.74 26.16 -2.98
N GLY A 32 -35.69 25.46 -2.56
CA GLY A 32 -34.56 25.06 -3.40
C GLY A 32 -34.86 23.91 -4.37
N ARG A 33 -34.98 24.23 -5.66
CA ARG A 33 -34.52 23.40 -6.80
C ARG A 33 -34.24 24.27 -8.03
N PRO A 34 -33.09 24.13 -8.71
CA PRO A 34 -32.96 24.57 -10.10
C PRO A 34 -32.64 23.42 -11.07
N LYS A 35 -33.37 23.39 -12.19
CA LYS A 35 -32.97 22.83 -13.50
C LYS A 35 -33.14 23.93 -14.54
N VAL A 36 -32.09 24.32 -15.26
CA VAL A 36 -32.15 25.12 -16.53
C VAL A 36 -30.80 24.88 -17.24
N HIS A 37 -30.66 24.09 -18.32
CA HIS A 37 -30.97 24.28 -19.75
C HIS A 37 -30.57 25.62 -20.39
N GLN A 38 -29.50 25.57 -21.19
CA GLN A 38 -28.94 26.62 -22.06
C GLN A 38 -29.95 27.07 -23.15
N PRO A 39 -29.79 28.26 -23.77
CA PRO A 39 -29.18 28.26 -25.11
C PRO A 39 -28.39 29.52 -25.56
N ASN A 40 -27.43 29.24 -26.44
CA ASN A 40 -26.80 29.98 -27.56
C ASN A 40 -27.27 31.40 -27.95
N ASN A 41 -26.31 32.29 -28.29
CA ASN A 41 -26.14 32.77 -29.68
C ASN A 41 -24.98 33.79 -29.92
N LYS A 42 -24.25 33.53 -31.03
CA LYS A 42 -23.76 34.44 -32.11
C LYS A 42 -22.67 35.51 -31.85
N ILE A 43 -21.47 35.16 -32.30
CA ILE A 43 -20.60 35.80 -33.34
C ILE A 43 -20.90 37.27 -33.73
N MET A 44 -19.89 38.16 -33.62
CA MET A 44 -19.62 39.22 -34.60
C MET A 44 -18.13 39.56 -34.71
N LYS A 45 -17.72 39.96 -35.92
CA LYS A 45 -16.36 40.04 -36.46
C LYS A 45 -15.69 41.42 -36.30
N ASN A 46 -14.39 41.37 -36.02
CA ASN A 46 -13.24 42.22 -36.42
C ASN A 46 -13.46 43.55 -37.19
N THR A 47 -12.77 44.64 -36.80
CA THR A 47 -12.20 45.71 -37.69
C THR A 47 -11.20 46.64 -36.94
N THR A 48 -9.91 46.46 -37.24
CA THR A 48 -8.85 47.43 -37.68
C THR A 48 -8.40 48.68 -36.88
N GLN A 49 -7.12 48.62 -36.44
CA GLN A 49 -5.97 49.58 -36.39
C GLN A 49 -6.09 51.06 -35.93
N GLY A 50 -5.09 51.44 -35.11
CA GLY A 50 -4.57 52.82 -35.00
C GLY A 50 -3.40 52.93 -34.01
N ILE A 51 -2.17 53.10 -34.52
CA ILE A 51 -0.91 53.30 -33.78
C ILE A 51 -0.72 54.79 -33.49
N PHE A 52 -0.33 55.18 -32.27
CA PHE A 52 0.55 56.34 -31.99
C PHE A 52 1.20 56.18 -30.61
N GLY A 53 2.53 56.24 -30.57
CA GLY A 53 3.34 55.78 -29.44
C GLY A 53 3.68 56.81 -28.38
N LEU A 54 4.35 56.33 -27.32
CA LEU A 54 5.26 57.12 -26.50
C LEU A 54 6.39 56.23 -25.99
N PHE A 55 7.62 56.65 -26.31
CA PHE A 55 8.89 56.08 -25.84
C PHE A 55 9.05 56.33 -24.33
N PHE A 56 9.25 55.26 -23.56
CA PHE A 56 10.01 55.30 -22.31
C PHE A 56 11.05 54.21 -22.38
N ALA A 57 12.31 54.60 -22.63
CA ALA A 57 13.47 53.73 -22.51
C ALA A 57 13.79 53.54 -21.02
N GLY A 58 13.12 52.57 -20.40
CA GLY A 58 13.60 51.94 -19.18
C GLY A 58 14.45 50.75 -19.57
N THR A 59 15.74 50.80 -19.29
CA THR A 59 16.64 49.63 -19.32
C THR A 59 16.09 48.58 -18.36
N LEU A 60 15.27 47.67 -18.89
CA LEU A 60 14.89 46.42 -18.26
C LEU A 60 16.15 45.55 -18.25
N VAL A 61 16.80 45.46 -17.09
CA VAL A 61 17.74 44.38 -16.82
C VAL A 61 16.90 43.10 -16.81
N LEU A 62 16.82 42.45 -17.97
CA LEU A 62 16.40 41.06 -18.06
C LEU A 62 17.50 40.24 -17.37
N ALA A 63 17.37 40.07 -16.05
CA ALA A 63 17.91 38.88 -15.43
C ALA A 63 17.15 37.71 -16.06
N SER A 64 17.75 37.07 -17.05
CA SER A 64 17.30 35.79 -17.56
C SER A 64 17.55 34.75 -16.47
N THR A 65 16.66 34.68 -15.48
CA THR A 65 16.44 33.43 -14.78
C THR A 65 15.73 32.54 -15.79
N GLY A 66 16.49 31.68 -16.48
CA GLY A 66 15.89 30.65 -17.32
C GLY A 66 14.96 29.84 -16.44
N ALA A 67 13.65 30.00 -16.62
CA ALA A 67 12.69 29.06 -16.11
C ALA A 67 12.90 27.79 -16.93
N GLN A 68 13.81 26.92 -16.47
CA GLN A 68 13.93 25.55 -16.96
C GLN A 68 12.52 24.94 -16.87
N ALA A 69 12.01 24.41 -17.98
CA ALA A 69 10.75 23.69 -17.95
C ALA A 69 10.94 22.45 -17.08
N GLN A 70 10.06 22.24 -16.10
CA GLN A 70 10.13 21.08 -15.20
C GLN A 70 10.02 19.80 -16.03
N CYS A 71 10.96 18.85 -15.86
CA CYS A 71 10.92 17.57 -16.55
C CYS A 71 9.78 16.70 -15.98
N THR A 72 8.57 16.84 -16.52
CA THR A 72 7.39 16.06 -16.11
C THR A 72 7.09 14.89 -17.06
N THR A 73 8.00 14.61 -18.00
CA THR A 73 7.87 13.53 -18.98
C THR A 73 9.02 12.55 -18.84
N TRP A 74 8.73 11.26 -18.91
CA TRP A 74 9.70 10.18 -18.87
C TRP A 74 9.30 9.07 -19.85
N VAL A 75 10.23 8.19 -20.17
CA VAL A 75 10.05 7.08 -21.12
C VAL A 75 9.81 5.78 -20.38
N ASN A 76 10.61 5.49 -19.34
CA ASN A 76 10.62 4.21 -18.65
C ASN A 76 10.01 4.31 -17.23
N PRO A 77 9.24 3.31 -16.77
CA PRO A 77 8.81 2.10 -17.48
C PRO A 77 7.74 2.37 -18.55
N THR A 78 6.87 3.36 -18.33
CA THR A 78 5.95 3.91 -19.34
C THR A 78 5.68 5.38 -19.03
N PRO A 79 5.27 6.23 -19.99
CA PRO A 79 5.01 7.66 -19.76
C PRO A 79 3.86 8.03 -18.81
N ALA A 80 3.27 7.04 -18.12
CA ALA A 80 2.17 7.24 -17.17
C ALA A 80 2.40 6.53 -15.83
N THR A 81 3.46 5.72 -15.70
CA THR A 81 3.73 4.91 -14.50
C THR A 81 5.19 5.01 -14.11
N GLY A 82 5.50 4.78 -12.83
CA GLY A 82 6.87 4.63 -12.35
C GLY A 82 7.20 3.18 -12.00
N TRP A 83 8.49 2.87 -11.92
CA TRP A 83 9.00 1.61 -11.38
C TRP A 83 8.64 1.47 -9.89
N VAL A 84 8.32 0.26 -9.44
CA VAL A 84 7.80 -0.01 -8.08
C VAL A 84 8.84 -0.64 -7.16
N ASP A 85 10.13 -0.52 -7.46
CA ASP A 85 11.20 -1.20 -6.73
C ASP A 85 11.26 -0.79 -5.26
N PHE A 86 11.06 0.49 -4.94
CA PHE A 86 11.01 0.94 -3.54
C PHE A 86 9.83 0.36 -2.77
N ASN A 87 8.68 0.23 -3.44
CA ASN A 87 7.50 -0.38 -2.85
C ASN A 87 7.73 -1.87 -2.60
N THR A 88 8.36 -2.55 -3.56
CA THR A 88 8.65 -3.99 -3.48
C THR A 88 9.70 -4.32 -2.43
N ASN A 89 10.78 -3.54 -2.38
CA ASN A 89 11.94 -3.83 -1.55
C ASN A 89 11.80 -3.28 -0.12
N PHE A 90 11.06 -2.18 0.07
CA PHE A 90 11.01 -1.45 1.35
C PHE A 90 9.60 -1.09 1.82
N GLY A 91 8.55 -1.43 1.09
CA GLY A 91 7.17 -1.06 1.45
C GLY A 91 6.82 0.41 1.16
N GLY A 92 7.63 1.11 0.36
CA GLY A 92 7.38 2.48 -0.09
C GLY A 92 8.25 3.50 0.62
N ALA A 93 7.69 4.70 0.85
CA ALA A 93 8.42 5.81 1.43
C ALA A 93 8.87 5.50 2.87
N PRO A 94 10.13 5.77 3.21
CA PRO A 94 10.65 5.55 4.56
C PRO A 94 10.01 6.50 5.56
N CYS A 95 9.97 6.07 6.82
CA CYS A 95 9.51 6.89 7.93
C CYS A 95 10.29 6.55 9.20
N ASP A 96 10.25 7.46 10.18
CA ASP A 96 10.88 7.32 11.49
C ASP A 96 9.93 6.59 12.44
N ASP A 97 10.28 5.35 12.78
CA ASP A 97 9.55 4.48 13.72
C ASP A 97 9.99 4.67 15.18
N GLY A 98 10.79 5.71 15.45
CA GLY A 98 11.44 5.95 16.73
C GLY A 98 12.89 5.43 16.79
N THR A 99 13.37 4.74 15.75
CA THR A 99 14.78 4.36 15.59
C THR A 99 15.55 5.29 14.65
N GLY A 100 14.87 6.29 14.07
CA GLY A 100 15.40 7.21 13.07
C GLY A 100 14.95 6.87 11.65
N CYS A 101 15.24 7.77 10.72
CA CYS A 101 14.91 7.58 9.31
C CYS A 101 15.86 6.59 8.63
N PRO A 102 15.37 5.50 8.04
CA PRO A 102 16.21 4.58 7.30
C PRO A 102 16.70 5.21 6.00
N PHE A 103 17.88 4.76 5.54
CA PHE A 103 18.41 5.07 4.21
C PHE A 103 18.23 3.84 3.33
N ASN A 104 17.19 3.86 2.49
CA ASN A 104 16.81 2.74 1.65
C ASN A 104 17.43 2.93 0.27
N GLU A 105 18.44 2.11 -0.05
CA GLU A 105 19.18 2.15 -1.31
C GLU A 105 19.05 0.84 -2.07
N ILE A 106 18.82 0.93 -3.38
CA ILE A 106 18.80 -0.23 -4.28
C ILE A 106 20.16 -0.32 -4.97
N THR A 107 20.92 -1.37 -4.68
CA THR A 107 22.29 -1.54 -5.20
C THR A 107 22.38 -2.47 -6.42
N ASP A 108 21.25 -3.04 -6.85
CA ASP A 108 21.22 -4.00 -7.96
C ASP A 108 21.31 -3.31 -9.33
N PHE A 109 20.93 -2.04 -9.41
CA PHE A 109 20.98 -1.21 -10.61
C PHE A 109 21.16 0.27 -10.24
N GLU A 110 21.66 1.04 -11.19
CA GLU A 110 21.78 2.51 -11.08
C GLU A 110 20.66 3.19 -11.89
N VAL A 111 20.42 4.47 -11.61
CA VAL A 111 19.43 5.26 -12.35
C VAL A 111 19.85 5.49 -13.80
N PHE A 112 18.86 5.56 -14.68
CA PHE A 112 18.99 5.90 -16.09
C PHE A 112 18.24 7.20 -16.39
N ALA A 113 18.62 7.89 -17.47
CA ALA A 113 17.93 9.11 -17.85
C ALA A 113 16.52 8.83 -18.38
N ASP A 114 15.59 9.73 -18.07
CA ASP A 114 14.19 9.71 -18.49
C ASP A 114 13.41 8.49 -18.00
N GLU A 115 13.57 8.18 -16.72
CA GLU A 115 12.76 7.18 -16.01
C GLU A 115 12.01 7.80 -14.84
N ALA A 116 11.08 7.03 -14.26
CA ALA A 116 10.39 7.43 -13.05
C ALA A 116 10.24 6.29 -12.05
N TYR A 117 10.22 6.63 -10.76
CA TYR A 117 9.93 5.73 -9.66
C TYR A 117 8.58 6.08 -9.03
N ARG A 118 7.74 5.07 -8.84
CA ARG A 118 6.49 5.18 -8.08
C ARG A 118 6.80 4.90 -6.61
N MET A 119 6.45 5.85 -5.75
CA MET A 119 6.69 5.79 -4.32
C MET A 119 5.37 5.85 -3.57
N ASP A 120 5.03 4.78 -2.86
CA ASP A 120 3.82 4.71 -2.04
C ASP A 120 4.07 5.25 -0.63
N ASN A 121 3.02 5.44 0.15
CA ASN A 121 3.11 5.80 1.57
C ASN A 121 3.83 7.12 1.89
N VAL A 122 3.95 8.05 0.93
CA VAL A 122 4.45 9.40 1.21
C VAL A 122 3.41 10.14 2.07
N GLN A 123 3.87 10.90 3.07
CA GLN A 123 3.02 11.60 4.03
C GLN A 123 3.03 13.10 3.80
N ALA A 124 1.85 13.72 3.70
CA ALA A 124 1.68 15.16 3.60
C ALA A 124 2.41 15.88 4.75
N GLY A 125 3.15 16.92 4.40
CA GLY A 125 4.01 17.68 5.31
C GLY A 125 5.32 16.97 5.69
N GLY A 126 5.50 15.71 5.28
CA GLY A 126 6.74 14.97 5.47
C GLY A 126 7.85 15.47 4.54
N SER A 127 9.09 15.51 5.03
CA SER A 127 10.26 15.81 4.22
C SER A 127 11.05 14.56 3.88
N TYR A 128 11.40 14.43 2.59
CA TYR A 128 12.06 13.27 2.02
C TYR A 128 13.23 13.71 1.15
N THR A 129 14.23 12.84 1.01
CA THR A 129 15.38 13.08 0.13
C THR A 129 15.57 11.87 -0.77
N PHE A 130 15.45 12.09 -2.08
CA PHE A 130 15.83 11.13 -3.09
C PHE A 130 17.27 11.39 -3.53
N SER A 131 18.06 10.34 -3.66
CA SER A 131 19.49 10.42 -3.92
C SER A 131 19.93 9.39 -4.95
N ALA A 132 20.90 9.76 -5.77
CA ALA A 132 21.70 8.89 -6.63
C ALA A 132 23.20 9.10 -6.37
N CYS A 133 23.58 9.46 -5.15
CA CYS A 133 24.94 9.91 -4.82
C CYS A 133 25.97 8.79 -4.64
N ASN A 134 25.53 7.55 -4.42
CA ASN A 134 26.42 6.38 -4.37
C ASN A 134 26.52 5.73 -5.76
N GLY A 135 27.44 4.76 -5.93
CA GLY A 135 27.74 4.17 -7.24
C GLY A 135 28.51 5.15 -8.12
N THR A 136 28.08 5.34 -9.38
CA THR A 136 28.63 6.39 -10.26
C THR A 136 28.39 7.82 -9.71
N GLY A 137 27.42 7.98 -8.80
CA GLY A 137 27.28 9.15 -7.94
C GLY A 137 26.83 10.43 -8.64
N GLY A 138 25.96 10.33 -9.65
CA GLY A 138 25.46 11.49 -10.39
C GLY A 138 26.50 12.20 -11.26
N THR A 139 27.60 11.52 -11.62
CA THR A 139 28.71 12.11 -12.39
C THR A 139 28.77 11.68 -13.85
N ALA A 140 27.96 10.71 -14.28
CA ALA A 140 27.94 10.25 -15.67
C ALA A 140 27.25 11.26 -16.60
N TRP A 141 26.19 11.90 -16.11
CA TRP A 141 25.44 12.97 -16.76
C TRP A 141 24.77 13.84 -15.70
N ASP A 142 24.38 15.06 -16.05
CA ASP A 142 23.86 16.03 -15.08
C ASP A 142 22.43 15.64 -14.65
N LEU A 143 22.25 15.25 -13.38
CA LEU A 143 20.95 14.81 -12.85
C LEU A 143 19.97 15.97 -12.71
N TYR A 144 18.71 15.70 -13.06
CA TYR A 144 17.58 16.57 -12.80
C TYR A 144 16.40 15.73 -12.30
N PHE A 145 15.93 16.01 -11.07
CA PHE A 145 14.76 15.33 -10.52
C PHE A 145 13.50 16.18 -10.64
N THR A 146 12.35 15.54 -10.81
CA THR A 146 11.03 16.19 -10.63
C THR A 146 10.16 15.33 -9.73
N ILE A 147 9.61 15.93 -8.68
CA ILE A 147 8.74 15.26 -7.70
C ILE A 147 7.29 15.63 -7.98
N ILE A 148 6.50 14.64 -8.38
CA ILE A 148 5.10 14.81 -8.78
C ILE A 148 4.20 14.17 -7.72
N ALA A 149 3.31 14.98 -7.14
CA ALA A 149 2.32 14.59 -6.14
C ALA A 149 1.14 13.79 -6.74
N PRO A 150 0.29 13.13 -5.92
CA PRO A 150 -0.87 12.36 -6.38
C PRO A 150 -1.82 13.16 -7.29
N SER A 151 -2.01 14.45 -7.03
CA SER A 151 -2.81 15.34 -7.87
C SER A 151 -2.19 15.68 -9.24
N GLY A 152 -0.93 15.32 -9.47
CA GLY A 152 -0.13 15.74 -10.62
C GLY A 152 0.58 17.08 -10.43
N ALA A 153 0.45 17.73 -9.27
CA ALA A 153 1.22 18.92 -8.93
C ALA A 153 2.71 18.59 -8.75
N VAL A 154 3.60 19.53 -9.11
CA VAL A 154 5.04 19.38 -8.88
C VAL A 154 5.41 19.99 -7.54
N ASP A 155 5.88 19.17 -6.60
CA ASP A 155 6.30 19.62 -5.27
C ASP A 155 7.73 20.16 -5.27
N ALA A 156 8.61 19.60 -6.09
CA ALA A 156 9.99 20.04 -6.25
C ALA A 156 10.57 19.63 -7.61
N SER A 157 11.59 20.34 -8.06
CA SER A 157 12.34 19.98 -9.26
C SER A 157 13.77 20.51 -9.21
N GLY A 158 14.72 19.82 -9.85
CA GLY A 158 16.15 20.13 -9.84
C GLY A 158 16.91 19.31 -8.79
N LEU A 159 17.85 19.96 -8.11
CA LEU A 159 18.71 19.36 -7.07
C LEU A 159 18.79 20.30 -5.86
N ASN A 160 19.25 19.77 -4.72
CA ASN A 160 19.59 20.58 -3.56
C ASN A 160 20.71 21.58 -3.89
N ASP A 161 20.71 22.76 -3.24
CA ASP A 161 21.77 23.75 -3.42
C ASP A 161 23.14 23.16 -3.04
N GLY A 162 24.08 23.20 -3.99
CA GLY A 162 25.41 22.60 -3.85
C GLY A 162 25.47 21.08 -4.02
N SER A 163 24.34 20.41 -4.32
CA SER A 163 24.31 18.98 -4.66
C SER A 163 24.36 18.75 -6.16
N ILE A 164 24.87 17.58 -6.55
CA ILE A 164 24.87 17.07 -7.92
C ILE A 164 24.00 15.82 -8.10
N CYS A 165 23.43 15.27 -7.02
CA CYS A 165 22.89 13.91 -7.04
C CYS A 165 21.73 13.66 -6.09
N GLU A 166 21.20 14.68 -5.41
CA GLU A 166 20.05 14.52 -4.52
C GLU A 166 19.12 15.73 -4.56
N LEU A 167 17.85 15.46 -4.28
CA LEU A 167 16.81 16.46 -4.09
C LEU A 167 16.00 16.13 -2.84
N THR A 168 15.86 17.14 -1.99
CA THR A 168 15.00 17.12 -0.81
C THR A 168 13.72 17.89 -1.10
N TRP A 169 12.58 17.33 -0.75
CA TRP A 169 11.29 18.01 -0.85
C TRP A 169 10.47 17.88 0.44
N THR A 170 9.39 18.65 0.51
CA THR A 170 8.31 18.48 1.48
C THR A 170 7.06 18.10 0.71
N ALA A 171 6.46 16.96 1.03
CA ALA A 171 5.27 16.47 0.34
C ALA A 171 4.06 17.38 0.64
N SER A 172 3.36 17.82 -0.39
CA SER A 172 2.11 18.60 -0.26
C SER A 172 0.90 17.72 0.04
N GLU A 173 0.96 16.43 -0.31
CA GLU A 173 -0.13 15.47 -0.22
C GLU A 173 0.36 14.14 0.36
N SER A 174 -0.55 13.33 0.88
CA SER A 174 -0.25 11.94 1.24
C SER A 174 -0.63 11.03 0.07
N GLY A 175 0.12 9.95 -0.12
CA GLY A 175 -0.21 8.91 -1.10
C GLY A 175 0.94 8.60 -2.05
N ILE A 176 0.59 8.42 -3.33
CA ILE A 176 1.50 7.95 -4.37
C ILE A 176 2.19 9.13 -5.05
N TYR A 177 3.52 9.12 -5.01
CA TYR A 177 4.35 10.09 -5.71
C TYR A 177 5.07 9.45 -6.90
N LEU A 178 5.37 10.27 -7.90
CA LEU A 178 6.31 9.94 -8.97
C LEU A 178 7.58 10.77 -8.81
N ILE A 179 8.72 10.09 -8.81
CA ILE A 179 10.05 10.69 -8.80
C ILE A 179 10.61 10.49 -10.20
N VAL A 180 10.59 11.55 -11.01
CA VAL A 180 11.12 11.55 -12.37
C VAL A 180 12.61 11.86 -12.33
N VAL A 181 13.40 11.05 -13.01
CA VAL A 181 14.85 11.21 -13.18
C VAL A 181 15.12 11.53 -14.65
N SER A 182 15.71 12.69 -14.91
CA SER A 182 16.06 13.18 -16.24
C SER A 182 17.47 13.73 -16.26
N GLU A 183 18.02 13.92 -17.46
CA GLU A 183 19.24 14.71 -17.67
C GLU A 183 18.88 16.20 -17.77
N ASP A 184 19.66 17.05 -17.10
CA ASP A 184 19.45 18.50 -17.11
C ASP A 184 19.49 19.06 -18.55
N GLY A 185 18.45 19.81 -18.91
CA GLY A 185 18.28 20.34 -20.27
C GLY A 185 17.87 19.33 -21.34
N ALA A 186 17.70 18.05 -21.03
CA ALA A 186 17.35 16.99 -21.99
C ALA A 186 16.11 16.15 -21.62
N CYS A 187 15.15 16.71 -20.88
CA CYS A 187 13.92 16.05 -20.45
C CYS A 187 13.22 15.22 -21.56
N GLY A 188 13.11 13.91 -21.38
CA GLY A 188 12.43 12.99 -22.29
C GLY A 188 13.13 12.78 -23.64
N THR A 189 14.37 13.28 -23.78
CA THR A 189 15.14 13.27 -25.02
C THR A 189 16.61 12.91 -24.81
N SER A 190 16.96 12.47 -23.60
CA SER A 190 18.35 12.17 -23.24
C SER A 190 18.90 11.03 -24.11
N GLU A 191 20.16 11.19 -24.55
CA GLU A 191 20.91 10.11 -25.21
C GLU A 191 21.53 9.15 -24.18
N ASN A 192 21.40 9.45 -22.88
CA ASN A 192 21.94 8.67 -21.76
C ASN A 192 20.92 7.67 -21.16
N ALA A 193 19.88 7.31 -21.91
CA ALA A 193 18.85 6.35 -21.46
C ALA A 193 19.40 4.95 -21.10
N ASP A 194 20.59 4.60 -21.58
CA ASP A 194 21.27 3.32 -21.28
C ASP A 194 22.59 3.53 -20.49
N VAL A 195 22.80 4.72 -19.91
CA VAL A 195 24.01 5.05 -19.12
C VAL A 195 23.63 5.22 -17.65
N ALA A 196 24.14 4.30 -16.83
CA ALA A 196 23.98 4.28 -15.38
C ALA A 196 24.57 5.54 -14.69
N ASN A 197 23.88 6.08 -13.67
CA ASN A 197 24.31 7.31 -12.99
C ASN A 197 24.04 7.36 -11.48
N GLY A 198 24.39 6.29 -10.78
CA GLY A 198 24.33 6.18 -9.32
C GLY A 198 23.11 5.40 -8.81
N PHE A 199 23.25 4.85 -7.60
CA PHE A 199 22.24 3.97 -7.01
C PHE A 199 21.04 4.78 -6.48
N PRO A 200 19.79 4.48 -6.89
CA PRO A 200 18.63 5.17 -6.38
C PRO A 200 18.43 4.85 -4.89
N ALA A 201 18.28 5.90 -4.10
CA ALA A 201 18.06 5.82 -2.67
C ALA A 201 17.03 6.84 -2.20
N ILE A 202 16.33 6.50 -1.12
CA ILE A 202 15.34 7.35 -0.47
C ILE A 202 15.55 7.33 1.06
N THR A 203 15.41 8.49 1.69
CA THR A 203 15.34 8.62 3.15
C THR A 203 14.30 9.66 3.56
N CYS A 204 13.86 9.60 4.81
CA CYS A 204 13.04 10.64 5.41
C CYS A 204 13.89 11.60 6.25
N ASN A 205 13.38 12.82 6.47
CA ASN A 205 14.03 13.85 7.29
C ASN A 205 13.23 14.08 8.58
N GLY A 206 13.05 13.02 9.37
CA GLY A 206 12.30 13.05 10.64
C GLY A 206 10.79 12.92 10.49
N VAL A 207 10.33 12.34 9.37
CA VAL A 207 8.90 12.07 9.16
C VAL A 207 8.51 10.89 10.02
N SER A 208 7.77 11.10 11.10
CA SER A 208 7.24 9.99 11.89
C SER A 208 6.42 9.05 11.01
N CYS A 209 6.59 7.75 11.21
CA CYS A 209 5.69 6.79 10.59
C CYS A 209 4.25 7.18 10.87
N PRO A 210 3.35 7.03 9.88
CA PRO A 210 1.93 7.12 10.15
C PRO A 210 1.68 6.30 11.39
N ALA A 211 0.96 6.87 12.37
CA ALA A 211 0.40 6.04 13.41
C ALA A 211 -0.26 4.86 12.66
N PRO A 212 0.03 3.60 13.04
CA PRO A 212 -0.63 2.46 12.43
C PRO A 212 -2.09 2.85 12.35
N GLN A 213 -2.65 2.91 11.13
CA GLN A 213 -4.04 3.34 10.95
C GLN A 213 -4.82 2.61 12.03
N PRO A 214 -5.52 3.29 12.96
CA PRO A 214 -6.33 2.59 13.94
C PRO A 214 -7.28 1.77 13.08
N GLY A 215 -7.01 0.46 12.96
CA GLY A 215 -7.29 -0.29 11.74
C GLY A 215 -8.72 -0.05 11.28
N CYS A 216 -8.97 0.00 9.96
CA CYS A 216 -10.27 0.33 9.36
C CYS A 216 -11.47 0.01 10.29
N THR A 217 -11.87 0.96 11.15
CA THR A 217 -12.97 0.76 12.11
C THR A 217 -14.31 1.19 11.51
N THR A 218 -14.32 1.46 10.21
CA THR A 218 -15.48 1.85 9.44
C THR A 218 -15.75 0.79 8.40
N TRP A 219 -16.96 0.25 8.42
CA TRP A 219 -17.44 -0.71 7.42
C TRP A 219 -18.90 -0.40 7.11
N VAL A 220 -19.36 -0.85 5.95
CA VAL A 220 -20.70 -0.57 5.44
C VAL A 220 -21.64 -1.72 5.75
N ASN A 221 -21.16 -2.96 5.56
CA ASN A 221 -21.99 -4.16 5.62
C ASN A 221 -21.64 -5.05 6.84
N PRO A 222 -22.63 -5.63 7.56
CA PRO A 222 -24.07 -5.44 7.41
C PRO A 222 -24.59 -4.10 7.96
N SER A 223 -23.86 -3.46 8.86
CA SER A 223 -24.08 -2.07 9.31
C SER A 223 -22.83 -1.55 10.00
N ALA A 224 -22.63 -0.23 10.06
CA ALA A 224 -21.45 0.42 10.66
C ALA A 224 -21.20 0.20 12.18
N SER A 225 -21.94 -0.72 12.82
CA SER A 225 -21.77 -1.07 14.23
C SER A 225 -21.96 -2.55 14.54
N THR A 226 -22.25 -3.38 13.53
CA THR A 226 -22.50 -4.81 13.68
C THR A 226 -21.76 -5.60 12.62
N GLY A 227 -21.44 -6.86 12.91
CA GLY A 227 -20.91 -7.79 11.91
C GLY A 227 -21.91 -8.87 11.50
N TRP A 228 -21.69 -9.46 10.34
CA TRP A 228 -22.32 -10.69 9.87
C TRP A 228 -22.12 -11.81 10.89
N THR A 229 -23.14 -12.62 11.15
CA THR A 229 -23.14 -13.61 12.25
C THR A 229 -22.91 -15.03 11.77
N ASP A 230 -22.37 -15.19 10.57
CA ASP A 230 -22.26 -16.46 9.87
C ASP A 230 -21.38 -17.45 10.64
N PHE A 231 -20.24 -17.01 11.20
CA PHE A 231 -19.43 -17.86 12.08
C PHE A 231 -20.19 -18.34 13.32
N ASN A 232 -21.05 -17.48 13.89
CA ASN A 232 -21.86 -17.83 15.05
C ASN A 232 -22.95 -18.83 14.67
N THR A 233 -23.56 -18.65 13.50
CA THR A 233 -24.67 -19.47 13.02
C THR A 233 -24.19 -20.85 12.55
N GLU A 234 -23.07 -20.91 11.83
CA GLU A 234 -22.57 -22.14 11.21
C GLU A 234 -21.68 -22.96 12.15
N PHE A 235 -20.87 -22.31 13.00
CA PHE A 235 -19.89 -23.00 13.85
C PHE A 235 -20.06 -22.77 15.35
N GLY A 236 -21.01 -21.92 15.77
CA GLY A 236 -21.16 -21.54 17.18
C GLY A 236 -20.13 -20.51 17.66
N GLY A 237 -19.48 -19.80 16.74
CA GLY A 237 -18.54 -18.72 17.04
C GLY A 237 -17.08 -19.11 16.84
N ALA A 238 -16.21 -18.61 17.70
CA ALA A 238 -14.77 -18.82 17.62
C ALA A 238 -14.41 -20.32 17.75
N PRO A 239 -13.43 -20.80 16.97
CA PRO A 239 -13.00 -22.19 17.00
C PRO A 239 -12.39 -22.51 18.37
N VAL A 240 -12.77 -23.67 18.92
CA VAL A 240 -12.25 -24.19 20.19
C VAL A 240 -11.39 -25.41 19.89
N PRO A 241 -10.19 -25.54 20.48
CA PRO A 241 -9.37 -26.74 20.29
C PRO A 241 -10.11 -28.00 20.76
N ASP A 242 -10.24 -29.00 19.88
CA ASP A 242 -10.69 -30.34 20.24
C ASP A 242 -9.47 -31.27 20.30
N ASN A 243 -9.24 -31.89 21.46
CA ASN A 243 -8.02 -32.66 21.75
C ASN A 243 -6.71 -31.94 21.36
N GLY A 244 -6.65 -30.63 21.60
CA GLY A 244 -5.48 -29.81 21.29
C GLY A 244 -5.31 -29.44 19.83
N THR A 245 -6.23 -29.86 18.94
CA THR A 245 -6.25 -29.48 17.53
C THR A 245 -7.31 -28.42 17.31
N CYS A 246 -6.92 -27.28 16.75
CA CYS A 246 -7.86 -26.23 16.38
C CYS A 246 -8.56 -26.58 15.06
N PRO A 247 -9.90 -26.56 15.01
CA PRO A 247 -10.61 -26.68 13.74
C PRO A 247 -10.35 -25.44 12.87
N VAL A 248 -10.45 -25.63 11.56
CA VAL A 248 -10.55 -24.53 10.59
C VAL A 248 -12.02 -24.40 10.23
N ASN A 249 -12.63 -23.31 10.65
CA ASN A 249 -14.00 -22.97 10.36
C ASN A 249 -13.99 -22.06 9.13
N GLU A 250 -14.31 -22.60 7.95
CA GLU A 250 -14.33 -21.88 6.68
C GLU A 250 -15.74 -21.86 6.11
N ILE A 251 -16.20 -20.70 5.69
CA ILE A 251 -17.49 -20.54 5.03
C ILE A 251 -17.25 -20.53 3.51
N THR A 252 -17.74 -21.55 2.82
CA THR A 252 -17.53 -21.69 1.36
C THR A 252 -18.74 -21.28 0.52
N THR A 253 -19.79 -20.74 1.15
CA THR A 253 -21.03 -20.36 0.46
C THR A 253 -21.00 -18.95 -0.11
N PHE A 254 -20.09 -18.11 0.39
CA PHE A 254 -19.82 -16.75 -0.10
C PHE A 254 -18.36 -16.39 0.16
N GLU A 255 -17.84 -15.45 -0.60
CA GLU A 255 -16.51 -14.87 -0.43
C GLU A 255 -16.61 -13.50 0.25
N VAL A 256 -15.50 -13.00 0.80
CA VAL A 256 -15.45 -11.70 1.45
C VAL A 256 -15.54 -10.55 0.44
N PHE A 257 -16.13 -9.45 0.86
CA PHE A 257 -16.22 -8.18 0.12
C PHE A 257 -15.51 -7.06 0.87
N ALA A 258 -15.14 -5.99 0.16
CA ALA A 258 -14.53 -4.85 0.81
C ALA A 258 -15.54 -4.11 1.70
N ASP A 259 -15.05 -3.60 2.83
CA ASP A 259 -15.78 -2.80 3.82
C ASP A 259 -16.98 -3.53 4.44
N GLU A 260 -16.75 -4.78 4.84
CA GLU A 260 -17.67 -5.57 5.62
C GLU A 260 -17.07 -5.98 6.97
N ALA A 261 -17.91 -6.48 7.88
CA ALA A 261 -17.43 -7.04 9.13
C ALA A 261 -18.15 -8.33 9.51
N TYR A 262 -17.43 -9.18 10.25
CA TYR A 262 -17.92 -10.42 10.83
C TYR A 262 -17.96 -10.30 12.36
N SER A 263 -19.09 -10.66 12.96
CA SER A 263 -19.25 -10.80 14.39
C SER A 263 -18.93 -12.23 14.79
N MET A 264 -17.98 -12.40 15.70
CA MET A 264 -17.53 -13.70 16.18
C MET A 264 -17.65 -13.77 17.69
N GLU A 265 -18.56 -14.60 18.17
CA GLU A 265 -18.80 -14.88 19.59
C GLU A 265 -17.80 -15.90 20.15
N ASN A 266 -17.79 -16.06 21.47
CA ASN A 266 -17.02 -17.09 22.18
C ASN A 266 -15.49 -17.00 22.00
N VAL A 267 -14.97 -15.83 21.64
CA VAL A 267 -13.52 -15.57 21.66
C VAL A 267 -13.04 -15.61 23.10
N VAL A 268 -11.88 -16.24 23.34
CA VAL A 268 -11.30 -16.44 24.67
C VAL A 268 -10.02 -15.62 24.81
N ALA A 269 -9.96 -14.75 25.82
CA ALA A 269 -8.77 -13.97 26.14
C ALA A 269 -7.51 -14.83 26.28
N GLY A 270 -6.39 -14.34 25.75
CA GLY A 270 -5.10 -15.04 25.73
C GLY A 270 -4.98 -16.14 24.68
N THR A 271 -6.04 -16.44 23.94
CA THR A 271 -5.98 -17.40 22.82
C THR A 271 -5.59 -16.65 21.56
N ALA A 272 -4.68 -17.24 20.78
CA ALA A 272 -4.33 -16.71 19.47
C ALA A 272 -5.23 -17.30 18.39
N TYR A 273 -5.65 -16.46 17.45
CA TYR A 273 -6.54 -16.78 16.35
C TYR A 273 -5.94 -16.31 15.04
N ILE A 274 -6.33 -16.96 13.96
CA ILE A 274 -5.98 -16.57 12.60
C ILE A 274 -7.27 -16.41 11.81
N PHE A 275 -7.48 -15.21 11.27
CA PHE A 275 -8.50 -14.95 10.26
C PHE A 275 -7.84 -14.97 8.88
N SER A 276 -8.52 -15.55 7.91
CA SER A 276 -7.99 -15.77 6.56
C SER A 276 -9.08 -15.62 5.51
N ALA A 277 -8.69 -15.08 4.35
CA ALA A 277 -9.46 -15.12 3.11
C ALA A 277 -8.62 -15.74 1.97
N CYS A 278 -7.72 -16.65 2.30
CA CYS A 278 -6.73 -17.18 1.36
C CYS A 278 -7.25 -18.26 0.39
N ASN A 279 -8.39 -18.89 0.69
CA ASN A 279 -9.00 -19.89 -0.19
C ASN A 279 -10.01 -19.24 -1.13
N GLY A 280 -10.40 -19.92 -2.22
CA GLY A 280 -11.28 -19.34 -3.25
C GLY A 280 -10.50 -18.50 -4.26
N THR A 281 -11.00 -17.30 -4.59
CA THR A 281 -10.26 -16.30 -5.39
C THR A 281 -8.96 -15.82 -4.73
N GLY A 282 -8.77 -16.09 -3.44
CA GLY A 282 -7.45 -16.19 -2.81
C GLY A 282 -6.81 -14.87 -2.35
N GLY A 283 -7.60 -13.86 -2.01
CA GLY A 283 -7.06 -12.59 -1.53
C GLY A 283 -6.30 -11.78 -2.59
N THR A 284 -6.41 -12.15 -3.87
CA THR A 284 -5.68 -11.50 -4.97
C THR A 284 -6.55 -10.56 -5.81
N ALA A 285 -7.86 -10.47 -5.54
CA ALA A 285 -8.75 -9.62 -6.32
C ALA A 285 -8.50 -8.12 -6.04
N TRP A 286 -8.25 -7.80 -4.78
CA TRP A 286 -7.85 -6.49 -4.28
C TRP A 286 -7.01 -6.67 -3.00
N PRO A 287 -6.17 -5.71 -2.61
CA PRO A 287 -5.28 -5.87 -1.46
C PRO A 287 -6.07 -5.91 -0.15
N LEU A 288 -6.05 -7.04 0.56
CA LEU A 288 -6.78 -7.22 1.83
C LEU A 288 -6.17 -6.39 2.96
N TYR A 289 -7.03 -5.89 3.84
CA TYR A 289 -6.66 -5.29 5.11
C TYR A 289 -7.68 -5.68 6.18
N PHE A 290 -7.23 -6.35 7.24
CA PHE A 290 -8.12 -6.76 8.33
C PHE A 290 -8.01 -5.82 9.52
N THR A 291 -9.09 -5.70 10.30
CA THR A 291 -9.08 -5.06 11.62
C THR A 291 -9.87 -5.90 12.60
N VAL A 292 -9.27 -6.21 13.74
CA VAL A 292 -9.87 -7.02 14.79
C VAL A 292 -10.20 -6.10 15.97
N ILE A 293 -11.49 -5.94 16.26
CA ILE A 293 -12.01 -5.09 17.33
C ILE A 293 -12.58 -5.98 18.43
N ASN A 294 -12.10 -5.78 19.66
CA ASN A 294 -12.51 -6.55 20.82
C ASN A 294 -13.86 -6.09 21.41
N PRO A 295 -14.43 -6.80 22.39
CA PRO A 295 -15.73 -6.49 22.98
C PRO A 295 -15.84 -5.11 23.64
N ASN A 296 -14.70 -4.47 23.95
CA ASN A 296 -14.63 -3.13 24.53
C ASN A 296 -14.52 -2.03 23.45
N GLY A 297 -14.55 -2.39 22.17
CA GLY A 297 -14.38 -1.44 21.05
C GLY A 297 -12.93 -1.04 20.78
N ILE A 298 -11.95 -1.77 21.33
CA ILE A 298 -10.52 -1.50 21.13
C ILE A 298 -9.98 -2.43 20.04
N VAL A 299 -9.13 -1.91 19.15
CA VAL A 299 -8.46 -2.69 18.11
C VAL A 299 -7.37 -3.57 18.76
N ASP A 300 -7.51 -4.89 18.63
CA ASP A 300 -6.53 -5.88 19.08
C ASP A 300 -5.45 -6.14 18.04
N ALA A 301 -5.80 -6.08 16.75
CA ALA A 301 -4.87 -6.26 15.62
C ALA A 301 -5.43 -5.64 14.35
N HIS A 302 -4.56 -5.34 13.39
CA HIS A 302 -4.94 -4.88 12.06
C HIS A 302 -3.86 -5.20 11.02
N GLY A 303 -4.18 -5.05 9.74
CA GLY A 303 -3.30 -5.36 8.63
C GLY A 303 -3.30 -6.85 8.27
N LEU A 304 -2.12 -7.36 7.92
CA LEU A 304 -1.86 -8.74 7.53
C LEU A 304 -0.59 -9.25 8.22
N ASP A 305 -0.44 -10.56 8.32
CA ASP A 305 0.79 -11.19 8.80
C ASP A 305 1.96 -10.91 7.84
N ALA A 306 3.18 -10.82 8.37
CA ALA A 306 4.37 -10.62 7.55
C ALA A 306 4.51 -11.72 6.47
N GLY A 307 4.56 -11.31 5.20
CA GLY A 307 4.63 -12.22 4.05
C GLY A 307 3.29 -12.86 3.66
N SER A 308 2.20 -12.51 4.34
CA SER A 308 0.85 -12.92 3.96
C SER A 308 0.17 -11.83 3.13
N THR A 309 -0.64 -12.24 2.16
CA THR A 309 -1.52 -11.36 1.38
C THR A 309 -2.98 -11.49 1.79
N CYS A 310 -3.31 -12.38 2.72
CA CYS A 310 -4.70 -12.81 2.94
C CYS A 310 -4.99 -13.35 4.35
N SER A 311 -4.07 -13.22 5.31
CA SER A 311 -4.28 -13.66 6.71
C SER A 311 -3.78 -12.65 7.72
N LEU A 312 -4.42 -12.65 8.89
CA LEU A 312 -3.98 -11.92 10.08
C LEU A 312 -4.08 -12.83 11.31
N THR A 313 -2.99 -12.86 12.08
CA THR A 313 -2.89 -13.54 13.36
C THR A 313 -2.97 -12.52 14.50
N TRP A 314 -3.75 -12.81 15.53
CA TRP A 314 -3.80 -11.98 16.74
C TRP A 314 -3.96 -12.82 18.00
N THR A 315 -3.63 -12.24 19.15
CA THR A 315 -3.96 -12.80 20.47
C THR A 315 -5.09 -11.97 21.09
N ALA A 316 -6.20 -12.61 21.43
CA ALA A 316 -7.36 -11.92 21.99
C ALA A 316 -7.02 -11.29 23.35
N SER A 317 -7.21 -9.98 23.50
CA SER A 317 -6.99 -9.27 24.77
C SER A 317 -8.16 -9.41 25.76
N ALA A 318 -9.34 -9.80 25.29
CA ALA A 318 -10.54 -10.00 26.10
C ALA A 318 -11.34 -11.21 25.62
N SER A 319 -12.20 -11.75 26.49
CA SER A 319 -13.18 -12.77 26.09
C SER A 319 -14.49 -12.12 25.69
N GLY A 320 -15.17 -12.63 24.67
CA GLY A 320 -16.49 -12.15 24.25
C GLY A 320 -16.67 -12.13 22.74
N THR A 321 -17.48 -11.18 22.28
CA THR A 321 -17.77 -10.96 20.86
C THR A 321 -16.76 -10.00 20.24
N TYR A 322 -16.08 -10.47 19.20
CA TYR A 322 -15.18 -9.67 18.39
C TYR A 322 -15.84 -9.26 17.08
N LEU A 323 -15.39 -8.14 16.53
CA LEU A 323 -15.66 -7.76 15.15
C LEU A 323 -14.37 -7.93 14.34
N ILE A 324 -14.48 -8.59 13.20
CA ILE A 324 -13.40 -8.73 12.22
C ILE A 324 -13.84 -7.94 10.99
N VAL A 325 -13.26 -6.77 10.81
CA VAL A 325 -13.50 -5.88 9.67
C VAL A 325 -12.58 -6.28 8.53
N VAL A 326 -13.14 -6.38 7.35
CA VAL A 326 -12.45 -6.65 6.08
C VAL A 326 -12.58 -5.40 5.22
N SER A 327 -11.44 -4.83 4.83
CA SER A 327 -11.36 -3.64 3.98
C SER A 327 -10.29 -3.83 2.91
N GLU A 328 -10.35 -3.00 1.88
CA GLU A 328 -9.26 -2.85 0.94
C GLU A 328 -8.16 -1.96 1.56
N ALA A 329 -6.91 -2.38 1.40
CA ALA A 329 -5.76 -1.62 1.88
C ALA A 329 -5.79 -0.20 1.30
N GLU A 330 -5.54 0.80 2.16
CA GLU A 330 -5.58 2.23 1.81
C GLU A 330 -6.96 2.79 1.42
N ALA A 331 -8.02 1.97 1.38
CA ALA A 331 -9.37 2.37 0.97
C ALA A 331 -10.47 2.05 2.02
N CYS A 332 -10.13 2.15 3.30
CA CYS A 332 -11.04 1.87 4.42
C CYS A 332 -12.40 2.60 4.30
N GLY A 333 -13.50 1.85 4.19
CA GLY A 333 -14.87 2.38 4.18
C GLY A 333 -15.28 3.11 2.89
N VAL A 334 -14.40 3.14 1.90
CA VAL A 334 -14.59 3.85 0.62
C VAL A 334 -14.13 3.02 -0.57
N SER A 335 -13.96 1.71 -0.40
CA SER A 335 -13.47 0.83 -1.45
C SER A 335 -14.39 0.85 -2.67
N GLU A 336 -13.80 0.98 -3.85
CA GLU A 336 -14.50 0.79 -5.13
C GLU A 336 -14.79 -0.69 -5.43
N ASN A 337 -14.19 -1.60 -4.64
CA ASN A 337 -14.31 -3.05 -4.77
C ASN A 337 -15.39 -3.67 -3.86
N ALA A 338 -16.33 -2.86 -3.36
CA ALA A 338 -17.42 -3.32 -2.48
C ALA A 338 -18.28 -4.47 -3.08
N ASP A 339 -18.30 -4.61 -4.41
CA ASP A 339 -19.04 -5.67 -5.12
C ASP A 339 -18.12 -6.76 -5.71
N VAL A 340 -16.82 -6.74 -5.39
CA VAL A 340 -15.82 -7.70 -5.89
C VAL A 340 -15.42 -8.66 -4.78
N ALA A 341 -15.68 -9.94 -5.00
CA ALA A 341 -15.37 -11.02 -4.07
C ALA A 341 -13.86 -11.29 -3.95
N ASN A 342 -13.37 -11.65 -2.76
CA ASN A 342 -11.93 -11.81 -2.48
C ASN A 342 -11.57 -12.93 -1.50
N GLY A 343 -12.06 -14.13 -1.77
CA GLY A 343 -11.73 -15.36 -1.05
C GLY A 343 -12.67 -15.71 0.09
N PHE A 344 -12.64 -16.97 0.52
CA PHE A 344 -13.56 -17.52 1.52
C PHE A 344 -13.12 -17.14 2.93
N PRO A 345 -14.00 -16.55 3.77
CA PRO A 345 -13.65 -16.22 5.14
C PRO A 345 -13.48 -17.50 5.97
N ALA A 346 -12.34 -17.58 6.64
CA ALA A 346 -11.95 -18.69 7.49
C ALA A 346 -11.37 -18.20 8.81
N ILE A 347 -11.68 -18.91 9.89
CA ILE A 347 -11.11 -18.70 11.22
C ILE A 347 -10.56 -20.00 11.78
N THR A 348 -9.38 -19.94 12.38
CA THR A 348 -8.85 -21.03 13.22
C THR A 348 -8.22 -20.46 14.49
N CYS A 349 -8.02 -21.30 15.50
CA CYS A 349 -7.21 -20.96 16.66
C CYS A 349 -5.79 -21.51 16.49
N LEU A 350 -4.84 -20.88 17.17
CA LEU A 350 -3.59 -21.53 17.54
C LEU A 350 -3.87 -22.19 18.88
N GLY A 351 -3.79 -23.53 18.93
CA GLY A 351 -3.97 -24.25 20.19
C GLY A 351 -2.99 -23.72 21.25
N ASN A 352 -3.11 -24.17 22.50
CA ASN A 352 -2.11 -23.91 23.55
C ASN A 352 -0.83 -24.72 23.31
N VAL A 353 -0.31 -24.61 22.10
CA VAL A 353 0.93 -25.21 21.66
C VAL A 353 1.96 -24.12 21.87
N GLY A 354 3.07 -24.46 22.53
CA GLY A 354 4.17 -23.53 22.74
C GLY A 354 4.57 -22.87 21.41
N ILE A 355 5.31 -21.76 21.52
CA ILE A 355 5.82 -20.90 20.43
C ILE A 355 6.30 -21.69 19.18
N ASP A 356 6.65 -22.97 19.35
CA ASP A 356 7.03 -23.91 18.30
C ASP A 356 5.94 -24.34 17.30
N GLN A 357 4.64 -24.12 17.48
CA GLN A 357 3.62 -24.59 16.51
C GLN A 357 2.89 -23.50 15.71
N ALA A 358 3.16 -22.22 15.96
CA ALA A 358 2.60 -21.12 15.17
C ALA A 358 3.01 -21.14 13.68
N ALA A 359 4.04 -21.91 13.30
CA ALA A 359 4.43 -22.06 11.88
C ALA A 359 3.65 -23.14 11.11
N ALA A 360 2.69 -23.83 11.75
CA ALA A 360 1.97 -24.93 11.11
C ALA A 360 0.77 -24.48 10.24
N ILE A 361 0.36 -23.21 10.26
CA ILE A 361 -0.83 -22.72 9.55
C ILE A 361 -0.46 -21.82 8.35
N GLY A 362 0.51 -22.29 7.56
CA GLY A 362 0.84 -21.74 6.24
C GLY A 362 1.26 -22.80 5.22
N GLY A 363 1.18 -24.09 5.57
CA GLY A 363 1.73 -25.16 4.74
C GLY A 363 3.25 -25.13 4.60
N ALA A 364 3.98 -24.40 5.45
CA ALA A 364 5.44 -24.42 5.46
C ALA A 364 5.97 -25.61 6.27
N PHE A 365 7.00 -26.28 5.76
CA PHE A 365 7.74 -27.32 6.48
C PHE A 365 9.03 -26.75 7.04
N ARG A 366 9.63 -27.38 8.04
CA ARG A 366 10.89 -26.91 8.65
C ARG A 366 12.06 -27.81 8.31
N ILE A 367 13.25 -27.24 8.27
CA ILE A 367 14.51 -27.97 8.08
C ILE A 367 15.48 -27.65 9.21
N TYR A 368 16.02 -28.68 9.87
CA TYR A 368 17.02 -28.49 10.91
C TYR A 368 18.02 -29.65 11.04
N PRO A 369 19.29 -29.37 11.41
CA PRO A 369 19.86 -28.02 11.50
C PRO A 369 20.04 -27.37 10.12
N ASN A 370 19.98 -26.05 10.06
CA ASN A 370 20.30 -25.24 8.88
C ASN A 370 21.05 -23.98 9.36
N PRO A 371 22.36 -23.82 9.08
CA PRO A 371 23.21 -24.67 8.24
C PRO A 371 23.40 -26.12 8.76
N THR A 372 23.71 -27.06 7.86
CA THR A 372 24.00 -28.48 8.18
C THR A 372 25.38 -28.89 7.68
N MET A 373 25.96 -29.93 8.28
CA MET A 373 27.19 -30.62 7.81
C MET A 373 26.89 -31.79 6.86
N GLY A 374 25.62 -32.02 6.53
CA GLY A 374 25.17 -33.05 5.59
C GLY A 374 23.97 -33.83 6.11
N LEU A 375 23.80 -33.96 7.42
CA LEU A 375 22.64 -34.62 8.02
C LEU A 375 21.63 -33.60 8.53
N PHE A 376 20.40 -33.67 8.03
CA PHE A 376 19.31 -32.81 8.48
C PHE A 376 17.97 -33.53 8.50
N THR A 377 17.03 -32.92 9.21
CA THR A 377 15.65 -33.38 9.34
C THR A 377 14.73 -32.39 8.64
N VAL A 378 13.80 -32.93 7.86
CA VAL A 378 12.66 -32.24 7.29
C VAL A 378 11.45 -32.58 8.15
N ASP A 379 10.87 -31.57 8.76
CA ASP A 379 9.73 -31.68 9.67
C ASP A 379 8.45 -31.19 8.97
N LEU A 380 7.53 -32.13 8.80
CA LEU A 380 6.30 -32.03 8.03
C LEU A 380 5.08 -31.93 8.94
N GLN A 381 5.23 -31.70 10.24
CA GLN A 381 4.12 -31.64 11.20
C GLN A 381 3.05 -30.57 10.87
N GLY A 382 3.37 -29.58 10.03
CA GLY A 382 2.43 -28.57 9.50
C GLY A 382 2.03 -28.75 8.02
N VAL A 383 2.42 -29.85 7.37
CA VAL A 383 2.15 -30.12 5.95
C VAL A 383 1.22 -31.32 5.82
N ARG A 384 0.11 -31.15 5.10
CA ARG A 384 -0.79 -32.26 4.75
C ARG A 384 -0.12 -33.17 3.73
N THR A 385 0.53 -34.25 4.15
CA THR A 385 1.20 -35.17 3.22
C THR A 385 0.28 -36.30 2.76
N SER A 386 0.31 -36.61 1.46
CA SER A 386 -0.31 -37.81 0.88
C SER A 386 0.73 -38.83 0.42
N ALA A 387 0.33 -40.09 0.21
CA ALA A 387 1.21 -41.14 -0.33
C ALA A 387 1.74 -40.84 -1.76
N ASN A 388 1.16 -39.85 -2.45
CA ASN A 388 1.59 -39.43 -3.78
C ASN A 388 2.54 -38.23 -3.74
N ASP A 389 2.74 -37.62 -2.57
CA ASP A 389 3.60 -36.45 -2.43
C ASP A 389 5.07 -36.87 -2.48
N ARG A 390 5.95 -35.95 -2.87
CA ARG A 390 7.38 -36.25 -3.08
C ARG A 390 8.28 -35.17 -2.50
N LEU A 391 9.27 -35.60 -1.73
CA LEU A 391 10.38 -34.76 -1.30
C LEU A 391 11.49 -34.80 -2.35
N GLU A 392 12.00 -33.64 -2.74
CA GLU A 392 13.17 -33.52 -3.61
C GLU A 392 14.19 -32.55 -3.02
N VAL A 393 15.48 -32.85 -3.19
CA VAL A 393 16.56 -31.91 -2.89
C VAL A 393 17.29 -31.58 -4.18
N LEU A 394 17.44 -30.30 -4.48
CA LEU A 394 18.09 -29.77 -5.67
C LEU A 394 19.33 -28.96 -5.28
N ASP A 395 20.37 -28.98 -6.11
CA ASP A 395 21.45 -27.99 -6.02
C ASP A 395 21.07 -26.66 -6.71
N ILE A 396 21.94 -25.64 -6.62
CA ILE A 396 21.69 -24.32 -7.23
C ILE A 396 21.51 -24.34 -8.75
N SER A 397 21.96 -25.40 -9.44
CA SER A 397 21.76 -25.57 -10.89
C SER A 397 20.42 -26.23 -11.22
N GLY A 398 19.61 -26.56 -10.22
CA GLY A 398 18.37 -27.32 -10.36
C GLY A 398 18.60 -28.82 -10.55
N ARG A 399 19.84 -29.31 -10.43
CA ARG A 399 20.13 -30.74 -10.52
C ARG A 399 19.62 -31.43 -9.27
N ARG A 400 18.82 -32.47 -9.47
CA ARG A 400 18.23 -33.27 -8.40
C ARG A 400 19.24 -34.20 -7.75
N ILE A 401 19.36 -34.09 -6.44
CA ILE A 401 20.29 -34.84 -5.58
C ILE A 401 19.55 -35.95 -4.83
N VAL A 402 18.37 -35.66 -4.30
CA VAL A 402 17.49 -36.61 -3.59
C VAL A 402 16.09 -36.53 -4.17
N SER A 403 15.39 -37.67 -4.22
CA SER A 403 13.99 -37.78 -4.63
C SER A 403 13.35 -38.96 -3.91
N GLU A 404 12.40 -38.69 -3.03
CA GLU A 404 11.75 -39.70 -2.19
C GLU A 404 10.24 -39.47 -2.11
N GLN A 405 9.46 -40.55 -2.15
CA GLN A 405 8.03 -40.46 -1.91
C GLN A 405 7.77 -40.22 -0.41
N LEU A 406 6.86 -39.30 -0.11
CA LEU A 406 6.42 -39.05 1.25
C LEU A 406 5.39 -40.11 1.65
N GLY A 407 5.58 -40.66 2.85
CA GLY A 407 4.61 -41.55 3.49
C GLY A 407 3.83 -40.81 4.56
N ALA A 408 3.25 -41.56 5.51
CA ALA A 408 2.58 -40.98 6.68
C ALA A 408 3.55 -40.39 7.73
N ASP A 409 4.87 -40.48 7.51
CA ASP A 409 5.85 -39.99 8.45
C ASP A 409 5.92 -38.46 8.42
N LEU A 410 5.69 -37.84 9.58
CA LEU A 410 5.75 -36.39 9.75
C LEU A 410 7.18 -35.84 9.86
N THR A 411 8.20 -36.70 9.81
CA THR A 411 9.62 -36.28 9.83
C THR A 411 10.44 -37.17 8.90
N LYS A 412 11.33 -36.58 8.10
CA LYS A 412 12.26 -37.29 7.21
C LYS A 412 13.68 -36.85 7.45
N ARG A 413 14.61 -37.81 7.53
CA ARG A 413 16.05 -37.53 7.63
C ARG A 413 16.69 -37.66 6.25
N VAL A 414 17.51 -36.69 5.90
CA VAL A 414 18.20 -36.64 4.61
C VAL A 414 19.70 -36.51 4.85
N ASP A 415 20.49 -37.22 4.03
CA ASP A 415 21.94 -37.25 4.09
C ASP A 415 22.56 -36.71 2.78
N LEU A 416 23.23 -35.56 2.88
CA LEU A 416 24.01 -34.90 1.86
C LEU A 416 25.51 -34.83 2.22
N THR A 417 25.99 -35.67 3.14
CA THR A 417 27.40 -35.68 3.57
C THR A 417 28.37 -35.88 2.40
N ALA A 418 27.96 -36.60 1.36
CA ALA A 418 28.74 -36.82 0.14
C ALA A 418 28.69 -35.65 -0.88
N GLN A 419 27.87 -34.63 -0.63
CA GLN A 419 27.67 -33.50 -1.55
C GLN A 419 28.56 -32.30 -1.19
N PRO A 420 28.96 -31.46 -2.17
CA PRO A 420 29.81 -30.30 -1.92
C PRO A 420 29.10 -29.23 -1.05
N ALA A 421 29.87 -28.44 -0.30
CA ALA A 421 29.34 -27.28 0.41
C ALA A 421 28.65 -26.31 -0.56
N GLY A 422 27.56 -25.68 -0.13
CA GLY A 422 26.77 -24.78 -0.97
C GLY A 422 25.33 -24.65 -0.54
N SER A 423 24.54 -23.91 -1.33
CA SER A 423 23.10 -23.81 -1.15
C SER A 423 22.38 -24.93 -1.89
N TYR A 424 21.34 -25.46 -1.26
CA TYR A 424 20.43 -26.47 -1.80
C TYR A 424 18.98 -26.01 -1.59
N PHE A 425 18.07 -26.53 -2.38
CA PHE A 425 16.63 -26.32 -2.21
C PHE A 425 15.97 -27.65 -1.89
N VAL A 426 15.21 -27.70 -0.81
CA VAL A 426 14.33 -28.82 -0.49
C VAL A 426 12.93 -28.45 -0.96
N ASN A 427 12.32 -29.32 -1.75
CA ASN A 427 10.99 -29.14 -2.29
C ASN A 427 10.08 -30.27 -1.82
N ILE A 428 8.85 -29.94 -1.43
CA ILE A 428 7.77 -30.92 -1.23
C ILE A 428 6.75 -30.71 -2.35
N HIS A 429 6.64 -31.69 -3.24
CA HIS A 429 5.67 -31.72 -4.32
C HIS A 429 4.37 -32.36 -3.85
N GLN A 430 3.28 -31.61 -3.94
CA GLN A 430 1.93 -32.06 -3.68
C GLN A 430 1.11 -32.05 -4.99
N ALA A 431 -0.12 -32.56 -4.95
CA ALA A 431 -0.96 -32.64 -6.15
C ALA A 431 -1.25 -31.27 -6.79
N ASP A 432 -1.34 -30.22 -5.97
CA ASP A 432 -1.79 -28.87 -6.32
C ASP A 432 -0.70 -27.79 -6.16
N ARG A 433 0.39 -28.06 -5.43
CA ARG A 433 1.42 -27.07 -5.12
C ARG A 433 2.80 -27.66 -4.85
N VAL A 434 3.82 -26.79 -4.82
CA VAL A 434 5.19 -27.13 -4.41
C VAL A 434 5.61 -26.21 -3.27
N LEU A 435 5.96 -26.80 -2.13
CA LEU A 435 6.54 -26.09 -0.99
C LEU A 435 8.06 -26.12 -1.12
N ARG A 436 8.76 -25.03 -0.80
CA ARG A 436 10.21 -24.93 -0.97
C ARG A 436 10.89 -24.25 0.21
N GLU A 437 12.02 -24.81 0.62
CA GLU A 437 12.90 -24.23 1.64
C GLU A 437 14.37 -24.28 1.21
N LYS A 438 15.16 -23.29 1.64
CA LYS A 438 16.60 -23.22 1.35
C LYS A 438 17.41 -23.88 2.46
N LEU A 439 18.34 -24.77 2.08
CA LEU A 439 19.30 -25.40 2.97
C LEU A 439 20.72 -24.93 2.67
N VAL A 440 21.50 -24.61 3.70
CA VAL A 440 22.93 -24.30 3.60
C VAL A 440 23.74 -25.50 4.09
N LEU A 441 24.52 -26.13 3.20
CA LEU A 441 25.46 -27.20 3.52
C LEU A 441 26.86 -26.63 3.69
N VAL A 442 27.46 -26.86 4.86
CA VAL A 442 28.85 -26.51 5.18
C VAL A 442 29.71 -27.77 5.29
N LYS A 443 31.02 -27.61 5.14
CA LYS A 443 32.02 -28.64 5.46
C LYS A 443 32.93 -28.08 6.55
N ASP A 444 33.46 -28.98 7.36
CA ASP A 444 34.57 -28.66 8.25
C ASP A 444 35.85 -28.33 7.46
#